data_AF-A0A5N9CU73-F1
#
_entry.id   AF-A0A5N9CU73-F1
#
_cell.length_a   1.000
_cell.length_b   1.000
_cell.length_c   1.000
_cell.angle_alpha   90.00
_cell.angle_beta   90.00
_cell.angle_gamma   90.00
#
_symmetry.space_group_name_H-M   'P 1'
#
loop_
_entity.id
_entity.type
_entity.pdbx_description
1 polymer ?
#
loop_
_entity_poly.entity_id
_entity_poly.type
_entity_poly.pdbx_seq_one_letter_code
_entity_poly.pdbx_strand_id
1 'polypeptide(L)'
;MTTYVLVHGAWHGGWCWKKTAPLLRDAGAEVFAPTLTGMGERAHLNGRIDPSEITLDVHIQDIVHMMRYEGLEDVVLVGHAYAGMVITGVAEVCPERIAHMVYVNGVIPADGESMADQLVPVRGKEFAAWVRDQIENGDGFLPAPASVEEVGRRWGITDPEDLAWVGANVTPQPAAAMASPVHMGNP
;
A
#
# COMPACT_ATOMS: atom_id res chain seq x y z
N MET A 1 -7.51 -24.05 6.95
CA MET A 1 -6.30 -23.22 7.01
C MET A 1 -6.66 -21.94 6.29
N THR A 2 -6.53 -20.79 6.94
CA THR A 2 -6.87 -19.50 6.33
C THR A 2 -5.64 -18.91 5.68
N THR A 3 -5.76 -18.41 4.45
CA THR A 3 -4.65 -17.74 3.74
C THR A 3 -4.86 -16.24 3.77
N TYR A 4 -3.89 -15.52 4.32
CA TYR A 4 -3.88 -14.05 4.39
C TYR A 4 -2.90 -13.47 3.37
N VAL A 5 -3.34 -12.44 2.66
CA VAL A 5 -2.47 -11.57 1.85
C VAL A 5 -2.49 -10.19 2.47
N LEU A 6 -1.36 -9.78 3.04
CA LEU A 6 -1.20 -8.53 3.79
C LEU A 6 -0.50 -7.47 2.93
N VAL A 7 -1.27 -6.48 2.48
CA VAL A 7 -0.81 -5.41 1.58
C VAL A 7 -0.46 -4.16 2.39
N HIS A 8 0.77 -3.68 2.23
CA HIS A 8 1.30 -2.57 3.01
C HIS A 8 0.83 -1.20 2.49
N GLY A 9 0.79 -0.22 3.40
CA GLY A 9 0.44 1.15 3.07
C GLY A 9 1.58 1.94 2.42
N ALA A 10 1.32 3.24 2.21
CA ALA A 10 2.26 4.12 1.55
C ALA A 10 3.60 4.22 2.31
N TRP A 11 4.69 4.39 1.55
CA TRP A 11 6.08 4.44 2.03
C TRP A 11 6.62 3.17 2.69
N HIS A 12 5.81 2.12 2.85
CA HIS A 12 6.23 0.85 3.46
C HIS A 12 6.60 -0.20 2.41
N GLY A 13 7.03 -1.36 2.88
CA GLY A 13 7.08 -2.61 2.11
C GLY A 13 6.43 -3.73 2.93
N GLY A 14 6.41 -4.96 2.39
CA GLY A 14 5.91 -6.15 3.08
C GLY A 14 6.57 -6.40 4.45
N TRP A 15 7.78 -5.87 4.64
CA TRP A 15 8.50 -5.86 5.92
C TRP A 15 7.69 -5.29 7.09
N CYS A 16 6.71 -4.40 6.85
CA CYS A 16 5.92 -3.81 7.95
C CYS A 16 5.09 -4.86 8.70
N TRP A 17 4.80 -5.99 8.06
CA TRP A 17 4.07 -7.11 8.65
C TRP A 17 4.96 -8.08 9.43
N LYS A 18 6.27 -7.80 9.58
CA LYS A 18 7.24 -8.72 10.22
C LYS A 18 6.89 -9.12 11.65
N LYS A 19 6.18 -8.26 12.40
CA LYS A 19 5.71 -8.57 13.76
C LYS A 19 4.33 -9.25 13.80
N THR A 20 3.50 -9.05 12.78
CA THR A 20 2.13 -9.58 12.71
C THR A 20 2.06 -10.95 12.03
N ALA A 21 2.79 -11.14 10.92
CA ALA A 21 2.74 -12.36 10.14
C ALA A 21 3.12 -13.62 10.94
N PRO A 22 4.14 -13.61 11.84
CA PRO A 22 4.42 -14.77 12.69
C PRO A 22 3.26 -15.15 13.60
N LEU A 23 2.55 -14.18 14.19
CA LEU A 23 1.42 -14.44 15.08
C LEU A 23 0.24 -15.12 14.35
N LEU A 24 -0.03 -14.70 13.11
CA LEU A 24 -1.03 -15.36 12.26
C LEU A 24 -0.61 -16.77 11.87
N ARG A 25 0.67 -16.98 11.55
CA ARG A 25 1.21 -18.31 11.25
C ARG A 25 1.15 -19.25 12.45
N ASP A 26 1.47 -18.75 13.64
CA ASP A 26 1.37 -19.51 14.90
C ASP A 26 -0.09 -19.90 15.22
N ALA A 27 -1.07 -19.11 14.75
CA ALA A 27 -2.48 -19.43 14.81
C ALA A 27 -2.95 -20.43 13.73
N GLY A 28 -2.03 -20.96 12.91
CA GLY A 28 -2.31 -21.97 11.88
C GLY A 28 -2.74 -21.40 10.53
N ALA A 29 -2.46 -20.12 10.27
CA ALA A 29 -2.72 -19.48 8.98
C ALA A 29 -1.51 -19.54 8.04
N GLU A 30 -1.77 -19.47 6.75
CA GLU A 30 -0.76 -19.15 5.75
C GLU A 30 -0.74 -17.64 5.50
N VAL A 31 0.44 -17.04 5.33
CA VAL A 31 0.57 -15.57 5.26
C VAL A 31 1.57 -15.15 4.20
N PHE A 32 1.09 -14.33 3.27
CA PHE A 32 1.85 -13.62 2.26
C PHE A 32 1.85 -12.12 2.58
N ALA A 33 3.01 -11.48 2.43
CA ALA A 33 3.17 -10.04 2.67
C ALA A 33 4.05 -9.45 1.56
N PRO A 34 3.52 -9.34 0.32
CA PRO A 34 4.29 -8.85 -0.81
C PRO A 34 4.61 -7.36 -0.65
N THR A 35 5.69 -6.92 -1.30
CA THR A 35 6.02 -5.51 -1.47
C THR A 35 5.58 -5.03 -2.83
N LEU A 36 4.93 -3.87 -2.87
CA LEU A 36 4.48 -3.20 -4.07
C LEU A 36 5.67 -2.57 -4.82
N THR A 37 5.57 -2.53 -6.15
CA THR A 37 6.63 -2.01 -7.02
C THR A 37 7.05 -0.58 -6.66
N GLY A 38 8.35 -0.32 -6.72
CA GLY A 38 8.92 0.99 -6.39
C GLY A 38 9.01 1.35 -4.90
N MET A 39 8.62 0.45 -4.00
CA MET A 39 8.70 0.63 -2.55
C MET A 39 9.47 -0.49 -1.85
N GLY A 40 9.87 -0.28 -0.61
CA GLY A 40 10.59 -1.26 0.21
C GLY A 40 11.82 -1.83 -0.53
N GLU A 41 11.99 -3.15 -0.53
CA GLU A 41 13.08 -3.81 -1.24
C GLU A 41 12.98 -3.66 -2.78
N ARG A 42 11.82 -3.27 -3.32
CA ARG A 42 11.62 -3.00 -4.75
C ARG A 42 11.98 -1.56 -5.15
N ALA A 43 12.33 -0.69 -4.20
CA ALA A 43 12.75 0.69 -4.49
C ALA A 43 14.04 0.79 -5.34
N HIS A 44 14.82 -0.29 -5.44
CA HIS A 44 15.97 -0.37 -6.35
C HIS A 44 15.58 -0.22 -7.84
N LEU A 45 14.30 -0.34 -8.18
CA LEU A 45 13.77 -0.15 -9.52
C LEU A 45 13.54 1.33 -9.88
N ASN A 46 13.53 2.25 -8.91
CA ASN A 46 13.15 3.65 -9.10
C ASN A 46 14.11 4.44 -10.02
N GLY A 47 15.33 3.95 -10.24
CA GLY A 47 16.27 4.51 -11.22
C GLY A 47 16.23 3.85 -12.60
N ARG A 48 15.29 2.92 -12.83
CA ARG A 48 15.22 2.09 -14.05
C ARG A 48 13.87 2.12 -14.73
N ILE A 49 12.82 2.46 -14.00
CA ILE A 49 11.45 2.58 -14.50
C ILE A 49 11.08 4.06 -14.45
N ASP A 50 10.38 4.55 -15.47
CA ASP A 50 9.80 5.88 -15.42
C ASP A 50 8.80 5.95 -14.25
N PRO A 51 8.98 6.85 -13.26
CA PRO A 51 8.09 6.93 -12.11
C PRO A 51 6.61 7.15 -12.47
N SER A 52 6.34 7.76 -13.63
CA SER A 52 4.98 7.97 -14.13
C SER A 52 4.28 6.67 -14.55
N GLU A 53 5.03 5.60 -14.84
CA GLU A 53 4.50 4.29 -15.19
C GLU A 53 4.13 3.45 -13.96
N ILE A 54 4.59 3.83 -12.76
CA ILE A 54 4.25 3.13 -11.51
C ILE A 54 2.91 3.67 -10.97
N THR A 55 1.82 3.25 -11.61
CA THR A 55 0.44 3.65 -11.32
C THR A 55 -0.23 2.75 -10.26
N LEU A 56 -1.47 3.07 -9.88
CA LEU A 56 -2.27 2.22 -8.99
C LEU A 56 -2.52 0.85 -9.62
N ASP A 57 -2.74 0.78 -10.94
CA ASP A 57 -2.91 -0.49 -11.65
C ASP A 57 -1.68 -1.39 -11.50
N VAL A 58 -0.46 -0.84 -11.59
CA VAL A 58 0.77 -1.64 -11.35
C VAL A 58 0.74 -2.28 -9.96
N HIS A 59 0.32 -1.55 -8.92
CA HIS A 59 0.22 -2.11 -7.57
C HIS A 59 -0.92 -3.12 -7.41
N ILE A 60 -2.04 -2.94 -8.12
CA ILE A 60 -3.11 -3.94 -8.19
C ILE A 60 -2.56 -5.21 -8.84
N GLN A 61 -1.89 -5.09 -9.99
CA GLN A 61 -1.30 -6.20 -10.73
C GLN A 61 -0.20 -6.91 -9.94
N ASP A 62 0.59 -6.22 -9.12
CA ASP A 62 1.56 -6.85 -8.23
C ASP A 62 0.89 -7.91 -7.32
N ILE A 63 -0.29 -7.59 -6.77
CA ILE A 63 -1.03 -8.49 -5.89
C ILE A 63 -1.78 -9.56 -6.67
N VAL A 64 -2.47 -9.19 -7.75
CA VAL A 64 -3.21 -10.14 -8.62
C VAL A 64 -2.26 -11.20 -9.16
N HIS A 65 -1.10 -10.79 -9.68
CA HIS A 65 -0.12 -11.73 -10.21
C HIS A 65 0.50 -12.59 -9.11
N MET A 66 0.83 -12.02 -7.94
CA MET A 66 1.31 -12.81 -6.82
C MET A 66 0.29 -13.90 -6.44
N MET A 67 -0.98 -13.54 -6.24
CA MET A 67 -2.04 -14.51 -5.92
C MET A 67 -2.19 -15.58 -7.00
N ARG A 68 -2.13 -15.19 -8.29
CA ARG A 68 -2.21 -16.13 -9.41
C ARG A 68 -1.06 -17.12 -9.44
N TYR A 69 0.18 -16.65 -9.30
CA TYR A 69 1.37 -17.49 -9.42
C TYR A 69 1.62 -18.36 -8.18
N GLU A 70 1.18 -17.91 -7.01
CA GLU A 70 1.13 -18.73 -5.79
C GLU A 70 -0.08 -19.69 -5.77
N GLY A 71 -1.02 -19.56 -6.72
CA GLY A 71 -2.19 -20.42 -6.82
C GLY A 71 -3.21 -20.19 -5.71
N LEU A 72 -3.31 -18.97 -5.19
CA LEU A 72 -4.16 -18.64 -4.04
C LEU A 72 -5.62 -18.46 -4.44
N GLU A 73 -6.51 -19.05 -3.64
CA GLU A 73 -7.96 -18.96 -3.70
C GLU A 73 -8.50 -18.77 -2.27
N ASP A 74 -9.75 -18.32 -2.13
CA ASP A 74 -10.40 -18.07 -0.83
C ASP A 74 -9.57 -17.21 0.15
N VAL A 75 -8.88 -16.19 -0.36
CA VAL A 75 -7.95 -15.37 0.41
C VAL A 75 -8.67 -14.36 1.31
N VAL A 76 -8.15 -14.16 2.52
CA VAL A 76 -8.43 -12.97 3.33
C VAL A 76 -7.46 -11.87 2.92
N LEU A 77 -7.95 -10.92 2.12
CA LEU A 77 -7.16 -9.83 1.57
C LEU A 77 -7.18 -8.63 2.51
N VAL A 78 -6.02 -8.27 3.06
CA VAL A 78 -5.88 -7.24 4.09
C VAL A 78 -5.09 -6.06 3.55
N GLY A 79 -5.61 -4.85 3.68
CA GLY A 79 -4.97 -3.62 3.22
C GLY A 79 -4.83 -2.60 4.34
N HIS A 80 -3.59 -2.13 4.59
CA HIS A 80 -3.33 -1.02 5.51
C HIS A 80 -3.24 0.34 4.80
N ALA A 81 -3.94 1.35 5.30
CA ALA A 81 -3.87 2.74 4.79
C ALA A 81 -4.09 2.84 3.27
N TYR A 82 -3.07 3.29 2.53
CA TYR A 82 -3.06 3.38 1.07
C TYR A 82 -3.47 2.07 0.37
N ALA A 83 -3.11 0.92 0.95
CA ALA A 83 -3.47 -0.37 0.37
C ALA A 83 -4.98 -0.60 0.30
N GLY A 84 -5.80 0.22 0.98
CA GLY A 84 -7.23 0.27 0.73
C GLY A 84 -7.54 0.44 -0.77
N MET A 85 -6.88 1.40 -1.43
CA MET A 85 -6.99 1.60 -2.89
C MET A 85 -6.64 0.32 -3.67
N VAL A 86 -5.53 -0.32 -3.27
CA VAL A 86 -4.98 -1.49 -3.96
C VAL A 86 -5.91 -2.69 -3.80
N ILE A 87 -6.31 -3.04 -2.58
CA ILE A 87 -7.15 -4.21 -2.35
C ILE A 87 -8.55 -4.06 -2.95
N THR A 88 -9.08 -2.82 -3.01
CA THR A 88 -10.32 -2.54 -3.74
C THR A 88 -10.16 -2.85 -5.23
N GLY A 89 -9.08 -2.39 -5.86
CA GLY A 89 -8.81 -2.72 -7.26
C GLY A 89 -8.55 -4.21 -7.51
N VAL A 90 -7.89 -4.91 -6.58
CA VAL A 90 -7.70 -6.38 -6.68
C VAL A 90 -9.05 -7.10 -6.68
N ALA A 91 -10.00 -6.65 -5.85
CA ALA A 91 -11.35 -7.22 -5.80
C ALA A 91 -12.16 -6.99 -7.08
N GLU A 92 -11.86 -5.93 -7.85
CA GLU A 92 -12.46 -5.72 -9.17
C GLU A 92 -11.86 -6.63 -10.25
N VAL A 93 -10.58 -7.00 -10.11
CA VAL A 93 -9.88 -7.81 -11.13
C VAL A 93 -10.11 -9.31 -10.94
N CYS A 94 -10.10 -9.81 -9.69
CA CYS A 94 -10.27 -11.24 -9.40
C CYS A 94 -11.11 -11.49 -8.12
N PRO A 95 -12.38 -11.04 -8.09
CA PRO A 95 -13.25 -11.20 -6.92
C PRO A 95 -13.41 -12.66 -6.49
N GLU A 96 -13.37 -13.59 -7.45
CA GLU A 96 -13.53 -15.02 -7.21
C GLU A 96 -12.43 -15.65 -6.35
N ARG A 97 -11.29 -14.97 -6.18
CA ARG A 97 -10.17 -15.44 -5.34
C ARG A 97 -10.24 -14.93 -3.90
N ILE A 98 -11.20 -14.09 -3.58
CA ILE A 98 -11.25 -13.35 -2.31
C ILE A 98 -12.44 -13.86 -1.47
N ALA A 99 -12.14 -14.46 -0.32
CA ALA A 99 -13.17 -14.83 0.66
C ALA A 99 -13.62 -13.62 1.50
N HIS A 100 -12.66 -12.79 1.92
CA HIS A 100 -12.93 -11.61 2.75
C HIS A 100 -11.95 -10.47 2.46
N MET A 101 -12.43 -9.24 2.62
CA MET A 101 -11.60 -8.04 2.59
C MET A 101 -11.53 -7.39 3.97
N VAL A 102 -10.33 -6.96 4.38
CA VAL A 102 -10.10 -6.30 5.67
C VAL A 102 -9.32 -5.01 5.45
N TYR A 103 -9.92 -3.88 5.83
CA TYR A 103 -9.28 -2.57 5.77
C TYR A 103 -8.75 -2.21 7.17
N VAL A 104 -7.44 -2.14 7.33
CA VAL A 104 -6.78 -1.79 8.60
C VAL A 104 -6.35 -0.34 8.53
N ASN A 105 -7.07 0.57 9.19
CA ASN A 105 -6.87 2.02 9.04
C ASN A 105 -6.76 2.44 7.55
N GLY A 106 -7.46 1.70 6.68
CA GLY A 106 -7.41 1.83 5.23
C GLY A 106 -8.41 2.86 4.72
N VAL A 107 -8.10 3.45 3.57
CA VAL A 107 -9.11 4.21 2.82
C VAL A 107 -10.09 3.25 2.14
N ILE A 108 -11.33 3.69 1.94
CA ILE A 108 -12.35 2.95 1.21
C ILE A 108 -12.83 3.88 0.09
N PRO A 109 -12.19 3.84 -1.09
CA PRO A 109 -12.51 4.76 -2.18
C PRO A 109 -13.89 4.44 -2.78
N ALA A 110 -14.51 5.46 -3.38
CA ALA A 110 -15.54 5.30 -4.38
C ALA A 110 -14.93 5.13 -5.79
N ASP A 111 -15.74 4.67 -6.75
CA ASP A 111 -15.34 4.61 -8.16
C ASP A 111 -14.84 5.98 -8.65
N GLY A 112 -13.71 5.96 -9.35
CA GLY A 112 -13.06 7.14 -9.91
C GLY A 112 -12.25 7.96 -8.90
N GLU A 113 -12.22 7.60 -7.62
CA GLU A 113 -11.40 8.31 -6.63
C GLU A 113 -9.95 7.84 -6.64
N SER A 114 -9.02 8.78 -6.48
CA SER A 114 -7.60 8.52 -6.24
C SER A 114 -7.26 8.61 -4.75
N MET A 115 -6.06 8.15 -4.36
CA MET A 115 -5.59 8.39 -3.00
C MET A 115 -5.48 9.89 -2.70
N ALA A 116 -5.10 10.72 -3.69
CA ALA A 116 -5.02 12.17 -3.53
C ALA A 116 -6.38 12.81 -3.21
N ASP A 117 -7.50 12.21 -3.65
CA ASP A 117 -8.86 12.63 -3.26
C ASP A 117 -9.17 12.23 -1.81
N GLN A 118 -8.78 11.01 -1.42
CA GLN A 118 -8.93 10.49 -0.06
C GLN A 118 -8.12 11.27 0.99
N LEU A 119 -7.04 11.96 0.60
CA LEU A 119 -6.20 12.71 1.53
C LEU A 119 -6.91 13.92 2.14
N VAL A 120 -7.87 14.53 1.46
CA VAL A 120 -8.59 15.70 1.99
C VAL A 120 -9.33 15.36 3.29
N PRO A 121 -10.20 14.33 3.33
CA PRO A 121 -10.88 13.94 4.56
C PRO A 121 -9.94 13.33 5.62
N VAL A 122 -8.85 12.65 5.21
CA VAL A 122 -7.97 11.93 6.16
C VAL A 122 -6.88 12.81 6.77
N ARG A 123 -6.33 13.76 6.01
CA ARG A 123 -5.12 14.53 6.38
C ARG A 123 -5.30 16.04 6.26
N GLY A 124 -6.44 16.50 5.75
CA GLY A 124 -6.75 17.91 5.56
C GLY A 124 -6.29 18.47 4.20
N LYS A 125 -6.85 19.62 3.85
CA LYS A 125 -6.67 20.26 2.53
C LYS A 125 -5.22 20.64 2.23
N GLU A 126 -4.47 21.10 3.23
CA GLU A 126 -3.08 21.55 3.04
C GLU A 126 -2.17 20.38 2.65
N PHE A 127 -2.28 19.25 3.36
CA PHE A 127 -1.50 18.06 3.03
C PHE A 127 -1.90 17.47 1.67
N ALA A 128 -3.21 17.43 1.38
CA ALA A 128 -3.69 16.97 0.09
C ALA A 128 -3.20 17.86 -1.07
N ALA A 129 -3.20 19.18 -0.89
CA ALA A 129 -2.69 20.13 -1.88
C ALA A 129 -1.18 19.96 -2.10
N TRP A 130 -0.40 19.78 -1.03
CA TRP A 130 1.02 19.47 -1.14
C TRP A 130 1.27 18.17 -1.91
N VAL A 131 0.51 17.09 -1.63
CA VAL A 131 0.64 15.85 -2.41
C VAL A 131 0.30 16.05 -3.89
N ARG A 132 -0.74 16.83 -4.21
CA ARG A 132 -1.08 17.14 -5.62
C ARG A 132 0.02 17.94 -6.31
N ASP A 133 0.59 18.93 -5.64
CA ASP A 133 1.73 19.67 -6.18
C ASP A 133 2.93 18.74 -6.46
N GLN A 134 3.25 17.80 -5.57
CA GLN A 134 4.31 16.83 -5.81
C GLN A 134 3.99 15.84 -6.95
N ILE A 135 2.72 15.51 -7.15
CA ILE A 135 2.27 14.70 -8.29
C ILE A 135 2.45 15.47 -9.60
N GLU A 136 2.11 16.75 -9.63
CA GLU A 136 2.13 17.59 -10.84
C GLU A 136 3.53 18.13 -11.19
N ASN A 137 4.29 18.53 -10.17
CA ASN A 137 5.52 19.31 -10.29
C ASN A 137 6.75 18.65 -9.64
N GLY A 138 6.59 17.49 -9.01
CA GLY A 138 7.67 16.76 -8.34
C GLY A 138 8.54 15.92 -9.29
N ASP A 139 9.40 15.10 -8.70
CA ASP A 139 10.33 14.20 -9.42
C ASP A 139 9.73 12.80 -9.70
N GLY A 140 8.41 12.66 -9.51
CA GLY A 140 7.69 11.40 -9.65
C GLY A 140 7.56 10.59 -8.35
N PHE A 141 8.16 11.02 -7.25
CA PHE A 141 8.02 10.36 -5.94
C PHE A 141 7.64 11.34 -4.82
N LEU A 142 6.79 10.89 -3.89
CA LEU A 142 6.63 11.56 -2.61
C LEU A 142 7.77 11.13 -1.67
N PRO A 143 8.47 12.07 -1.03
CA PRO A 143 9.58 11.74 -0.14
C PRO A 143 9.11 10.90 1.05
N ALA A 144 9.99 9.99 1.50
CA ALA A 144 9.81 9.28 2.75
C ALA A 144 9.92 10.25 3.95
N PRO A 145 9.35 9.91 5.12
CA PRO A 145 9.57 10.70 6.34
C PRO A 145 11.06 10.91 6.62
N ALA A 146 11.44 12.14 6.97
CA ALA A 146 12.84 12.53 7.13
C ALA A 146 13.38 12.33 8.56
N SER A 147 12.51 12.03 9.53
CA SER A 147 12.89 11.86 10.93
C SER A 147 12.02 10.84 11.67
N VAL A 148 12.58 10.28 12.76
CA VAL A 148 11.83 9.39 13.67
C VAL A 148 10.65 10.10 14.34
N GLU A 149 10.75 11.41 14.59
CA GLU A 149 9.62 12.20 15.10
C GLU A 149 8.47 12.25 14.08
N GLU A 150 8.80 12.42 12.80
CA GLU A 150 7.81 12.40 11.74
C GLU A 150 7.17 11.02 11.59
N VAL A 151 7.96 9.94 11.66
CA VAL A 151 7.48 8.55 11.71
C VAL A 151 6.47 8.37 12.84
N GLY A 152 6.83 8.77 14.06
CA GLY A 152 5.97 8.67 15.24
C GLY A 152 4.67 9.45 15.08
N ARG A 153 4.76 10.70 14.62
CA ARG A 153 3.58 11.55 14.37
C ARG A 153 2.65 10.98 13.29
N ARG A 154 3.21 10.39 12.22
CA ARG A 154 2.42 9.87 11.09
C ARG A 154 1.66 8.59 11.41
N TRP A 155 2.25 7.70 12.21
CA TRP A 155 1.71 6.35 12.44
C TRP A 155 1.41 6.02 13.91
N GLY A 156 1.58 6.98 14.82
CA GLY A 156 1.31 6.78 16.25
C GLY A 156 2.28 5.82 16.93
N ILE A 157 3.46 5.61 16.36
CA ILE A 157 4.49 4.73 16.91
C ILE A 157 5.20 5.48 18.04
N THR A 158 5.24 4.86 19.23
CA THR A 158 5.87 5.45 20.42
C THR A 158 7.07 4.65 20.93
N ASP A 159 7.17 3.37 20.55
CA ASP A 159 8.30 2.53 20.92
C ASP A 159 9.57 2.97 20.15
N PRO A 160 10.68 3.29 20.84
CA PRO A 160 11.89 3.78 20.20
C PRO A 160 12.55 2.80 19.22
N GLU A 161 12.47 1.49 19.48
CA GLU A 161 13.02 0.49 18.57
C GLU A 161 12.20 0.41 17.29
N ASP A 162 10.88 0.51 17.40
CA ASP A 162 9.98 0.56 16.24
C ASP A 162 10.09 1.85 15.45
N LEU A 163 10.30 2.99 16.10
CA LEU A 163 10.59 4.25 15.41
C LEU A 163 11.86 4.15 14.57
N ALA A 164 12.94 3.61 15.15
CA ALA A 164 14.20 3.41 14.44
C ALA A 164 14.05 2.40 13.31
N TRP A 165 13.36 1.28 13.55
CA TRP A 165 13.13 0.24 12.57
C TRP A 165 12.30 0.76 11.38
N VAL A 166 11.17 1.43 11.62
CA VAL A 166 10.34 1.99 10.55
C VAL A 166 11.10 3.09 9.81
N GLY A 167 11.74 4.01 10.51
CA GLY A 167 12.54 5.08 9.90
C GLY A 167 13.65 4.57 8.98
N ALA A 168 14.25 3.42 9.29
CA ALA A 168 15.28 2.80 8.47
C ALA A 168 14.76 2.06 7.23
N ASN A 169 13.46 1.72 7.17
CA ASN A 169 12.90 0.87 6.12
C ASN A 169 11.88 1.57 5.21
N VAL A 170 11.43 2.78 5.57
CA VAL A 170 10.55 3.57 4.70
C VAL A 170 11.29 4.04 3.44
N THR A 171 10.60 4.00 2.31
CA THR A 171 11.13 4.42 1.01
C THR A 171 10.23 5.49 0.38
N PRO A 172 10.71 6.26 -0.61
CA PRO A 172 9.84 7.14 -1.39
C PRO A 172 8.65 6.39 -1.99
N GLN A 173 7.54 7.10 -2.16
CA GLN A 173 6.29 6.56 -2.67
C GLN A 173 6.07 7.02 -4.12
N PRO A 174 5.80 6.12 -5.09
CA PRO A 174 5.44 6.52 -6.45
C PRO A 174 4.24 7.48 -6.47
N ALA A 175 4.42 8.67 -7.06
CA ALA A 175 3.41 9.71 -7.08
C ALA A 175 2.27 9.38 -8.07
N ALA A 176 2.58 8.75 -9.21
CA ALA A 176 1.56 8.31 -10.16
C ALA A 176 0.56 7.32 -9.53
N ALA A 177 1.03 6.43 -8.64
CA ALA A 177 0.17 5.52 -7.88
C ALA A 177 -0.77 6.21 -6.87
N MET A 178 -0.42 7.42 -6.43
CA MET A 178 -1.26 8.26 -5.56
C MET A 178 -2.33 9.03 -6.35
N ALA A 179 -2.01 9.38 -7.61
CA ALA A 179 -2.88 10.16 -8.49
C ALA A 179 -3.86 9.30 -9.30
N SER A 180 -3.48 8.06 -9.58
CA SER A 180 -4.30 7.13 -10.38
C SER A 180 -5.59 6.79 -9.63
N PRO A 181 -6.77 6.92 -10.27
CA PRO A 181 -8.03 6.54 -9.66
C PRO A 181 -8.19 5.02 -9.63
N VAL A 182 -8.98 4.52 -8.68
CA VAL A 182 -9.53 3.17 -8.76
C VAL A 182 -10.76 3.19 -9.67
N HIS A 183 -10.99 2.12 -10.42
CA HIS A 183 -12.18 1.96 -11.24
C HIS A 183 -12.95 0.73 -10.78
N MET A 184 -14.25 0.89 -10.54
CA MET A 184 -15.16 -0.17 -10.10
C MET A 184 -16.27 -0.39 -11.12
N GLY A 185 -16.81 -1.61 -11.17
CA GLY A 185 -17.94 -1.95 -12.02
C GLY A 185 -17.55 -2.44 -13.41
N ASN A 186 -16.41 -3.14 -13.52
CA ASN A 186 -16.20 -4.01 -14.68
C ASN A 186 -17.32 -5.08 -14.69
N PRO A 187 -18.14 -5.14 -15.76
CA PRO A 187 -19.26 -6.07 -15.85
C PRO A 187 -18.83 -7.54 -15.99
#